data_AF-A0A4S4DAY7-F1
#
_entry.id   AF-A0A4S4DAY7-F1
#
_cell.length_a   1.000
_cell.length_b   1.000
_cell.length_c   1.000
_cell.angle_alpha   90.00
_cell.angle_beta   90.00
_cell.angle_gamma   90.00
#
_symmetry.space_group_name_H-M   'P 1'
#
loop_
_entity.id
_entity.type
_entity.pdbx_description
1 polymer ?
#
loop_
_entity_poly.entity_id
_entity_poly.type
_entity_poly.pdbx_seq_one_letter_code
_entity_poly.pdbx_strand_id
1 'polypeptide(L)'
;MAAIAWSRLFSIVSKHNRRFFSDIAANPHREPIISSSSILSNQAPPPPPSSNPPPPSDSSPPPPSSTGAEKTSRSFLMYTLAAALTGGVAAAGYATRAYSLDEVDEKTKALRASANYTVGDDASALDKFQAFLYAAAMTVPAKLVELYLDLRRMSEEHVRGFTEPSSDKLLPDLHPMEQHVFTLVLDLNETLIYSDWKNEGFDSELAHMLMTFLSLSLLGEKHAQRDRGWRTFKRPGVDAFLEHMAQFYEIVVYSDQLNMYVDPVVERLDPKHCIRYKLSRGATRYQGGKHYRDLSKLNRDPAKILYVSGHALESSLQPENGVPIKPWKLEEDDTALVDLIPFLEYVARHRPADIRPVLASYQGHDIAKEFIERSKDYQSKLYDFQSKWDNLIIIFLDSHIEFMKLGMATRQANARAETARSFLAALR
;
A
#
# COMPACT_ATOMS: atom_id res chain seq x y z
N MET A 1 -31.77 -32.72 -24.60
CA MET A 1 -32.62 -31.52 -24.38
C MET A 1 -32.07 -30.50 -23.37
N ALA A 2 -31.31 -30.88 -22.33
CA ALA A 2 -30.84 -29.93 -21.29
C ALA A 2 -29.98 -28.75 -21.79
N ALA A 3 -29.20 -28.91 -22.88
CA ALA A 3 -28.27 -27.89 -23.39
C ALA A 3 -28.92 -26.58 -23.89
N ILE A 4 -30.23 -26.57 -24.16
CA ILE A 4 -30.94 -25.41 -24.75
C ILE A 4 -31.46 -24.44 -23.67
N ALA A 5 -31.57 -24.88 -22.41
CA ALA A 5 -32.00 -24.02 -21.30
C ALA A 5 -30.88 -23.05 -20.85
N TRP A 6 -29.65 -23.55 -20.76
CA TRP A 6 -28.51 -22.81 -20.21
C TRP A 6 -28.04 -21.65 -21.10
N SER A 7 -28.15 -21.77 -22.43
CA SER A 7 -27.77 -20.71 -23.37
C SER A 7 -28.66 -19.46 -23.28
N ARG A 8 -29.90 -19.59 -22.78
CA ARG A 8 -30.83 -18.46 -22.64
C ARG A 8 -30.60 -17.62 -21.38
N LEU A 9 -30.07 -18.20 -20.29
CA LEU A 9 -29.70 -17.44 -19.09
C LEU A 9 -28.45 -16.58 -19.33
N PHE A 10 -27.39 -17.15 -19.93
CA PHE A 10 -26.19 -16.38 -20.30
C PHE A 10 -26.48 -15.26 -21.33
N SER A 11 -27.48 -15.44 -22.20
CA SER A 11 -27.91 -14.42 -23.16
C SER A 11 -28.43 -13.13 -22.50
N ILE A 12 -29.09 -13.25 -21.34
CA ILE A 12 -29.68 -12.10 -20.63
C ILE A 12 -28.57 -11.26 -19.95
N VAL A 13 -27.62 -11.92 -19.29
CA VAL A 13 -26.46 -11.23 -18.68
C VAL A 13 -25.55 -10.60 -19.74
N SER A 14 -25.30 -11.29 -20.86
CA SER A 14 -24.45 -10.75 -21.93
C SER A 14 -25.09 -9.60 -22.72
N LYS A 15 -26.42 -9.44 -22.69
CA LYS A 15 -27.12 -8.37 -23.43
C LYS A 15 -27.08 -6.99 -22.76
N HIS A 16 -26.90 -6.91 -21.44
CA HIS A 16 -26.71 -5.60 -20.78
C HIS A 16 -25.31 -5.04 -21.04
N ASN A 17 -24.29 -5.90 -21.10
CA ASN A 17 -22.89 -5.47 -21.23
C ASN A 17 -22.44 -5.17 -22.68
N ARG A 18 -23.38 -5.01 -23.62
CA ARG A 18 -23.09 -4.85 -25.06
C ARG A 18 -23.88 -3.73 -25.75
N ARG A 19 -24.23 -2.69 -24.99
CA ARG A 19 -24.91 -1.45 -25.44
C ARG A 19 -24.12 -0.16 -25.18
N PHE A 20 -22.85 -0.27 -24.77
CA PHE A 20 -21.95 0.88 -24.50
C PHE A 20 -20.85 1.07 -25.56
N PHE A 21 -20.95 0.44 -26.73
CA PHE A 21 -19.98 0.53 -27.83
C PHE A 21 -20.67 0.74 -29.20
N SER A 22 -21.35 1.88 -29.32
CA SER A 22 -21.94 2.48 -30.54
C SER A 22 -22.58 3.81 -30.08
N ASP A 23 -22.27 5.01 -30.58
CA ASP A 23 -21.51 5.38 -31.79
C ASP A 23 -20.64 6.63 -31.58
N ILE A 24 -19.59 6.79 -32.40
CA ILE A 24 -18.85 8.05 -32.58
C ILE A 24 -18.73 8.32 -34.09
N ALA A 25 -19.55 9.23 -34.65
CA ALA A 25 -19.26 9.98 -35.88
C ALA A 25 -20.39 10.98 -36.26
N ALA A 26 -20.18 12.29 -36.04
CA ALA A 26 -20.65 13.40 -36.89
C ALA A 26 -20.14 14.75 -36.35
N ASN A 27 -19.86 15.72 -37.23
CA ASN A 27 -19.32 17.04 -36.86
C ASN A 27 -20.43 18.08 -36.57
N PRO A 28 -20.14 19.14 -35.77
CA PRO A 28 -21.11 20.17 -35.41
C PRO A 28 -21.19 21.32 -36.43
N HIS A 29 -22.32 22.02 -36.45
CA HIS A 29 -22.50 23.34 -37.09
C HIS A 29 -23.25 24.30 -36.14
N ARG A 30 -23.30 25.58 -36.50
CA ARG A 30 -23.42 26.73 -35.57
C ARG A 30 -24.85 27.16 -35.19
N GLU A 31 -24.92 27.85 -34.05
CA GLU A 31 -25.81 28.94 -33.59
C GLU A 31 -26.61 29.73 -34.67
N PRO A 32 -27.76 30.40 -34.33
CA PRO A 32 -27.90 31.24 -33.11
C PRO A 32 -29.29 31.38 -32.40
N ILE A 33 -29.23 32.20 -31.34
CA ILE A 33 -30.23 32.78 -30.43
C ILE A 33 -31.46 33.42 -31.11
N ILE A 34 -32.64 33.37 -30.44
CA ILE A 34 -33.59 34.51 -30.30
C ILE A 34 -34.60 34.29 -29.14
N SER A 35 -35.18 35.37 -28.62
CA SER A 35 -35.79 35.47 -27.28
C SER A 35 -37.32 35.35 -27.20
N SER A 36 -37.77 35.11 -25.96
CA SER A 36 -39.11 35.28 -25.39
C SER A 36 -40.14 36.17 -26.15
N SER A 37 -41.29 35.60 -26.51
CA SER A 37 -42.60 36.25 -26.35
C SER A 37 -43.76 35.26 -26.54
N SER A 38 -44.47 34.90 -25.46
CA SER A 38 -45.71 34.11 -25.51
C SER A 38 -46.62 34.40 -24.32
N ILE A 39 -47.15 35.63 -24.32
CA ILE A 39 -48.45 36.05 -23.75
C ILE A 39 -48.67 35.81 -22.25
N LEU A 40 -48.57 36.92 -21.51
CA LEU A 40 -49.05 37.10 -20.15
C LEU A 40 -50.60 37.15 -20.10
N SER A 41 -51.25 36.58 -19.08
CA SER A 41 -52.59 37.05 -18.66
C SER A 41 -53.01 36.63 -17.24
N ASN A 42 -53.23 37.66 -16.41
CA ASN A 42 -54.07 37.73 -15.21
C ASN A 42 -53.68 36.93 -13.94
N GLN A 43 -54.02 37.52 -12.77
CA GLN A 43 -53.49 37.14 -11.45
C GLN A 43 -54.42 37.59 -10.30
N ALA A 44 -54.54 36.77 -9.23
CA ALA A 44 -55.10 37.06 -7.89
C ALA A 44 -56.62 37.41 -7.77
N PRO A 45 -57.24 37.48 -6.56
CA PRO A 45 -56.79 37.10 -5.19
C PRO A 45 -57.72 36.09 -4.43
N PRO A 46 -57.40 35.66 -3.18
CA PRO A 46 -58.16 34.66 -2.39
C PRO A 46 -58.86 35.17 -1.09
N PRO A 47 -59.85 34.41 -0.54
CA PRO A 47 -60.32 34.54 0.87
C PRO A 47 -60.42 33.20 1.67
N PRO A 48 -60.70 33.21 3.01
CA PRO A 48 -60.51 32.07 3.93
C PRO A 48 -61.83 31.52 4.62
N PRO A 49 -61.92 31.00 5.89
CA PRO A 49 -62.36 29.60 6.12
C PRO A 49 -63.50 29.31 7.16
N SER A 50 -64.07 28.09 7.14
CA SER A 50 -65.00 27.46 8.11
C SER A 50 -65.18 25.96 7.75
N SER A 51 -65.74 24.97 8.48
CA SER A 51 -66.07 24.61 9.89
C SER A 51 -66.79 23.22 9.86
N ASN A 52 -66.64 22.34 10.86
CA ASN A 52 -67.24 20.97 10.98
C ASN A 52 -68.77 20.98 11.31
N PRO A 53 -69.57 19.87 11.47
CA PRO A 53 -69.34 18.39 11.58
C PRO A 53 -70.23 17.57 10.55
N PRO A 54 -70.88 16.37 10.74
CA PRO A 54 -70.92 15.29 11.78
C PRO A 54 -70.88 13.78 11.29
N PRO A 55 -71.01 12.77 12.20
CA PRO A 55 -71.02 11.29 11.92
C PRO A 55 -72.33 10.57 12.44
N PRO A 56 -72.42 9.22 12.70
CA PRO A 56 -72.01 7.97 11.99
C PRO A 56 -73.19 6.95 11.78
N SER A 57 -72.95 5.73 11.25
CA SER A 57 -73.85 4.54 11.44
C SER A 57 -73.16 3.17 11.16
N ASP A 58 -73.70 2.09 11.76
CA ASP A 58 -73.17 0.70 11.74
C ASP A 58 -73.91 -0.27 10.78
N SER A 59 -73.27 -1.39 10.38
CA SER A 59 -73.94 -2.73 10.31
C SER A 59 -73.02 -3.92 9.95
N SER A 60 -73.04 -4.94 10.82
CA SER A 60 -73.03 -6.42 10.59
C SER A 60 -71.96 -7.15 9.72
N PRO A 61 -71.38 -8.28 10.20
CA PRO A 61 -70.46 -9.13 9.43
C PRO A 61 -71.10 -10.36 8.74
N PRO A 62 -70.47 -10.93 7.68
CA PRO A 62 -70.86 -12.20 7.05
C PRO A 62 -70.24 -13.44 7.74
N PRO A 63 -70.80 -14.66 7.51
CA PRO A 63 -70.38 -15.90 8.19
C PRO A 63 -69.10 -16.56 7.61
N PRO A 64 -68.44 -17.47 8.37
CA PRO A 64 -67.20 -18.11 7.95
C PRO A 64 -67.42 -19.22 6.91
N SER A 65 -66.59 -19.25 5.86
CA SER A 65 -66.53 -20.34 4.86
C SER A 65 -65.22 -21.14 4.98
N SER A 66 -65.33 -22.47 4.85
CA SER A 66 -64.30 -23.44 5.28
C SER A 66 -63.24 -23.75 4.21
N THR A 67 -62.09 -23.07 4.27
CA THR A 67 -60.91 -23.35 3.39
C THR A 67 -59.55 -23.32 4.12
N GLY A 68 -59.50 -23.81 5.37
CA GLY A 68 -58.33 -23.63 6.26
C GLY A 68 -57.12 -24.56 6.09
N ALA A 69 -57.18 -25.60 5.25
CA ALA A 69 -56.17 -26.67 5.25
C ALA A 69 -54.94 -26.40 4.35
N GLU A 70 -55.13 -26.16 3.05
CA GLU A 70 -54.03 -26.19 2.07
C GLU A 70 -53.04 -25.02 2.19
N LYS A 71 -53.55 -23.79 2.42
CA LYS A 71 -52.69 -22.61 2.57
C LYS A 71 -51.69 -22.79 3.70
N THR A 72 -52.14 -23.35 4.82
CA THR A 72 -51.35 -23.49 6.05
C THR A 72 -50.18 -24.46 5.87
N SER A 73 -50.40 -25.61 5.21
CA SER A 73 -49.35 -26.59 4.89
C SER A 73 -48.26 -25.98 3.98
N ARG A 74 -48.67 -25.27 2.92
CA ARG A 74 -47.73 -24.61 2.01
C ARG A 74 -46.93 -23.50 2.69
N SER A 75 -47.54 -22.76 3.63
CA SER A 75 -46.82 -21.79 4.47
C SER A 75 -45.78 -22.44 5.37
N PHE A 76 -46.14 -23.53 6.08
CA PHE A 76 -45.17 -24.25 6.92
C PHE A 76 -43.97 -24.76 6.13
N LEU A 77 -44.18 -25.38 4.96
CA LEU A 77 -43.08 -25.86 4.12
C LEU A 77 -42.14 -24.74 3.68
N MET A 78 -42.67 -23.56 3.35
CA MET A 78 -41.86 -22.37 3.04
C MET A 78 -41.07 -21.87 4.25
N TYR A 79 -41.66 -21.82 5.45
CA TYR A 79 -40.94 -21.41 6.66
C TYR A 79 -39.86 -22.41 7.07
N THR A 80 -40.10 -23.72 6.95
CA THR A 80 -39.08 -24.76 7.19
C THR A 80 -37.93 -24.66 6.20
N LEU A 81 -38.20 -24.42 4.91
CA LEU A 81 -37.18 -24.21 3.90
C LEU A 81 -36.35 -22.94 4.18
N ALA A 82 -37.00 -21.84 4.53
CA ALA A 82 -36.32 -20.59 4.90
C ALA A 82 -35.44 -20.77 6.15
N ALA A 83 -35.95 -21.45 7.19
CA ALA A 83 -35.17 -21.74 8.40
C ALA A 83 -33.96 -22.64 8.11
N ALA A 84 -34.11 -23.67 7.27
CA ALA A 84 -33.02 -24.55 6.86
C ALA A 84 -31.92 -23.80 6.08
N LEU A 85 -32.32 -22.91 5.15
CA LEU A 85 -31.38 -22.06 4.42
C LEU A 85 -30.65 -21.08 5.33
N THR A 86 -31.36 -20.36 6.21
CA THR A 86 -30.76 -19.43 7.18
C THR A 86 -29.81 -20.15 8.13
N GLY A 87 -30.20 -21.32 8.66
CA GLY A 87 -29.36 -22.14 9.52
C GLY A 87 -28.10 -22.65 8.81
N GLY A 88 -28.23 -23.09 7.55
CA GLY A 88 -27.10 -23.52 6.73
C GLY A 88 -26.09 -22.40 6.47
N VAL A 89 -26.56 -21.19 6.12
CA VAL A 89 -25.71 -20.01 5.93
C VAL A 89 -25.01 -19.60 7.24
N ALA A 90 -25.73 -19.60 8.37
CA ALA A 90 -25.14 -19.30 9.67
C ALA A 90 -24.07 -20.32 10.10
N ALA A 91 -24.34 -21.62 9.91
CA ALA A 91 -23.39 -22.69 10.20
C ALA A 91 -22.14 -22.62 9.30
N ALA A 92 -22.31 -22.37 8.00
CA ALA A 92 -21.20 -22.17 7.06
C ALA A 92 -20.36 -20.94 7.43
N GLY A 93 -21.00 -19.81 7.76
CA GLY A 93 -20.30 -18.59 8.21
C GLY A 93 -19.52 -18.79 9.52
N TYR A 94 -20.09 -19.56 10.47
CA TYR A 94 -19.38 -19.93 11.70
C TYR A 94 -18.19 -20.87 11.39
N ALA A 95 -18.38 -21.91 10.58
CA ALA A 95 -17.32 -22.85 10.22
C ALA A 95 -16.14 -22.17 9.50
N THR A 96 -16.42 -21.23 8.58
CA THR A 96 -15.40 -20.41 7.90
C THR A 96 -14.63 -19.51 8.87
N ARG A 97 -15.25 -19.07 9.98
CA ARG A 97 -14.60 -18.25 11.01
C ARG A 97 -13.85 -19.09 12.07
N ALA A 98 -14.30 -20.31 12.35
CA ALA A 98 -13.82 -21.13 13.45
C ALA A 98 -12.72 -22.14 13.06
N TYR A 99 -12.66 -22.56 11.79
CA TYR A 99 -11.80 -23.66 11.34
C TYR A 99 -11.09 -23.37 10.00
N SER A 100 -9.89 -23.90 9.82
CA SER A 100 -9.16 -23.83 8.54
C SER A 100 -9.84 -24.70 7.46
N LEU A 101 -9.50 -24.49 6.18
CA LEU A 101 -10.08 -25.30 5.10
C LEU A 101 -9.73 -26.78 5.25
N ASP A 102 -8.45 -27.08 5.51
CA ASP A 102 -7.95 -28.45 5.68
C ASP A 102 -8.60 -29.16 6.88
N GLU A 103 -8.81 -28.44 7.98
CA GLU A 103 -9.48 -28.95 9.19
C GLU A 103 -10.96 -29.28 8.93
N VAL A 104 -11.64 -28.54 8.06
CA VAL A 104 -13.03 -28.85 7.65
C VAL A 104 -13.06 -29.99 6.61
N ASP A 105 -12.11 -30.06 5.67
CA ASP A 105 -12.02 -31.20 4.76
C ASP A 105 -11.80 -32.50 5.56
N GLU A 106 -10.84 -32.52 6.48
CA GLU A 106 -10.54 -33.69 7.32
C GLU A 106 -11.74 -34.10 8.18
N LYS A 107 -12.32 -33.18 8.97
CA LYS A 107 -13.48 -33.49 9.85
C LYS A 107 -14.71 -33.98 9.08
N THR A 108 -14.87 -33.57 7.81
CA THR A 108 -16.01 -33.99 6.98
C THR A 108 -15.72 -35.18 6.07
N LYS A 109 -14.47 -35.66 6.00
CA LYS A 109 -14.02 -36.75 5.12
C LYS A 109 -14.81 -38.04 5.33
N ALA A 110 -15.09 -38.40 6.59
CA ALA A 110 -15.90 -39.57 6.93
C ALA A 110 -17.36 -39.44 6.48
N LEU A 111 -17.97 -38.26 6.64
CA LEU A 111 -19.33 -37.97 6.17
C LEU A 111 -19.43 -38.07 4.65
N ARG A 112 -18.47 -37.47 3.92
CA ARG A 112 -18.42 -37.56 2.45
C ARG A 112 -18.23 -39.00 1.97
N ALA A 113 -17.36 -39.78 2.61
CA ALA A 113 -17.20 -41.21 2.31
C ALA A 113 -18.48 -42.03 2.52
N SER A 114 -19.27 -41.71 3.56
CA SER A 114 -20.52 -42.44 3.87
C SER A 114 -21.66 -42.26 2.85
N ALA A 115 -21.56 -41.30 1.92
CA ALA A 115 -22.56 -41.09 0.88
C ALA A 115 -22.55 -42.18 -0.22
N ASN A 116 -21.45 -42.93 -0.38
CA ASN A 116 -21.33 -43.99 -1.38
C ASN A 116 -21.96 -45.31 -0.92
N TYR A 117 -23.23 -45.27 -0.50
CA TYR A 117 -23.98 -46.46 -0.05
C TYR A 117 -24.86 -47.03 -1.17
N THR A 118 -24.52 -48.23 -1.65
CA THR A 118 -25.30 -48.97 -2.66
C THR A 118 -26.08 -50.11 -2.01
N VAL A 119 -27.39 -50.18 -2.29
CA VAL A 119 -28.30 -51.23 -1.79
C VAL A 119 -28.16 -52.49 -2.65
N GLY A 120 -28.13 -53.68 -2.02
CA GLY A 120 -28.18 -54.97 -2.74
C GLY A 120 -29.58 -55.29 -3.27
N ASP A 121 -29.65 -55.94 -4.44
CA ASP A 121 -30.89 -56.11 -5.20
C ASP A 121 -31.97 -56.97 -4.51
N ASP A 122 -31.63 -57.81 -3.53
CA ASP A 122 -32.57 -58.75 -2.89
C ASP A 122 -33.46 -58.13 -1.77
N ALA A 123 -33.27 -56.85 -1.43
CA ALA A 123 -34.01 -56.18 -0.36
C ALA A 123 -35.52 -55.98 -0.66
N SER A 124 -36.38 -55.94 0.37
CA SER A 124 -37.82 -55.73 0.18
C SER A 124 -38.16 -54.31 -0.27
N ALA A 125 -39.39 -54.06 -0.72
CA ALA A 125 -39.83 -52.74 -1.17
C ALA A 125 -39.78 -51.67 -0.05
N LEU A 126 -40.03 -52.05 1.21
CA LEU A 126 -39.92 -51.15 2.35
C LEU A 126 -38.45 -50.91 2.74
N ASP A 127 -37.62 -51.96 2.72
CA ASP A 127 -36.18 -51.82 2.98
C ASP A 127 -35.50 -50.94 1.92
N LYS A 128 -35.89 -51.10 0.64
CA LYS A 128 -35.43 -50.24 -0.47
C LYS A 128 -35.90 -48.79 -0.32
N PHE A 129 -37.12 -48.54 0.17
CA PHE A 129 -37.59 -47.18 0.45
C PHE A 129 -36.85 -46.57 1.66
N GLN A 130 -36.66 -47.31 2.74
CA GLN A 130 -35.91 -46.87 3.92
C GLN A 130 -34.43 -46.63 3.62
N ALA A 131 -33.81 -47.50 2.82
CA ALA A 131 -32.44 -47.34 2.35
C ALA A 131 -32.30 -46.19 1.35
N PHE A 132 -33.31 -45.92 0.50
CA PHE A 132 -33.35 -44.72 -0.35
C PHE A 132 -33.44 -43.43 0.50
N LEU A 133 -34.30 -43.42 1.53
CA LEU A 133 -34.37 -42.29 2.47
C LEU A 133 -33.05 -42.09 3.24
N TYR A 134 -32.41 -43.18 3.69
CA TYR A 134 -31.11 -43.12 4.35
C TYR A 134 -30.01 -42.62 3.40
N ALA A 135 -29.94 -43.16 2.18
CA ALA A 135 -29.00 -42.71 1.16
C ALA A 135 -29.20 -41.23 0.80
N ALA A 136 -30.44 -40.76 0.68
CA ALA A 136 -30.74 -39.34 0.48
C ALA A 136 -30.32 -38.49 1.69
N ALA A 137 -30.61 -38.95 2.91
CA ALA A 137 -30.27 -38.27 4.16
C ALA A 137 -28.75 -38.16 4.40
N MET A 138 -27.93 -39.07 3.87
CA MET A 138 -26.47 -39.00 3.94
C MET A 138 -25.86 -38.27 2.74
N THR A 139 -26.38 -38.49 1.52
CA THR A 139 -25.85 -37.91 0.28
C THR A 139 -26.09 -36.40 0.18
N VAL A 140 -27.26 -35.90 0.59
CA VAL A 140 -27.56 -34.47 0.49
C VAL A 140 -26.64 -33.62 1.38
N PRO A 141 -26.42 -33.94 2.68
CA PRO A 141 -25.41 -33.26 3.49
C PRO A 141 -23.98 -33.41 2.93
N ALA A 142 -23.59 -34.59 2.47
CA ALA A 142 -22.26 -34.80 1.88
C ALA A 142 -22.01 -33.89 0.65
N LYS A 143 -23.00 -33.78 -0.26
CA LYS A 143 -22.89 -32.91 -1.44
C LYS A 143 -23.02 -31.41 -1.12
N LEU A 144 -23.75 -31.04 -0.06
CA LEU A 144 -23.72 -29.66 0.46
C LEU A 144 -22.35 -29.30 1.06
N VAL A 145 -21.68 -30.25 1.72
CA VAL A 145 -20.32 -30.06 2.24
C VAL A 145 -19.28 -29.99 1.13
N GLU A 146 -19.36 -30.85 0.11
CA GLU A 146 -18.52 -30.71 -1.10
C GLU A 146 -18.70 -29.34 -1.76
N LEU A 147 -19.96 -28.90 -1.96
CA LEU A 147 -20.26 -27.57 -2.51
C LEU A 147 -19.72 -26.41 -1.64
N TYR A 148 -19.77 -26.54 -0.32
CA TYR A 148 -19.14 -25.58 0.60
C TYR A 148 -17.61 -25.57 0.46
N LEU A 149 -16.96 -26.74 0.41
CA LEU A 149 -15.51 -26.86 0.27
C LEU A 149 -15.02 -26.32 -1.08
N ASP A 150 -15.72 -26.61 -2.17
CA ASP A 150 -15.39 -26.11 -3.51
C ASP A 150 -15.60 -24.58 -3.61
N LEU A 151 -16.73 -24.06 -3.10
CA LEU A 151 -16.99 -22.62 -3.08
C LEU A 151 -15.99 -21.88 -2.17
N ARG A 152 -15.62 -22.48 -1.03
CA ARG A 152 -14.60 -21.95 -0.12
C ARG A 152 -13.23 -21.97 -0.76
N ARG A 153 -12.79 -23.10 -1.35
CA ARG A 153 -11.53 -23.19 -2.11
C ARG A 153 -11.48 -22.15 -3.22
N MET A 154 -12.51 -22.07 -4.07
CA MET A 154 -12.52 -21.12 -5.19
C MET A 154 -12.48 -19.67 -4.70
N SER A 155 -13.08 -19.36 -3.55
CA SER A 155 -13.02 -18.04 -2.91
C SER A 155 -11.65 -17.76 -2.29
N GLU A 156 -11.07 -18.73 -1.58
CA GLU A 156 -9.73 -18.65 -0.99
C GLU A 156 -8.63 -18.59 -2.05
N GLU A 157 -8.78 -19.24 -3.21
CA GLU A 157 -7.88 -19.13 -4.37
C GLU A 157 -7.95 -17.75 -5.03
N HIS A 158 -9.16 -17.20 -5.22
CA HIS A 158 -9.32 -15.81 -5.69
C HIS A 158 -8.70 -14.82 -4.71
N VAL A 159 -8.89 -15.01 -3.40
CA VAL A 159 -8.26 -14.18 -2.35
C VAL A 159 -6.74 -14.38 -2.35
N ARG A 160 -6.24 -15.60 -2.52
CA ARG A 160 -4.81 -15.93 -2.49
C ARG A 160 -4.02 -15.23 -3.60
N GLY A 161 -4.63 -15.05 -4.78
CA GLY A 161 -4.11 -14.20 -5.85
C GLY A 161 -3.96 -12.71 -5.49
N PHE A 162 -4.46 -12.28 -4.33
CA PHE A 162 -4.27 -10.95 -3.75
C PHE A 162 -3.50 -10.95 -2.41
N THR A 163 -3.08 -12.10 -1.86
CA THR A 163 -2.36 -12.18 -0.56
C THR A 163 -0.91 -12.62 -0.64
N GLU A 164 -0.57 -13.50 -1.59
CA GLU A 164 0.82 -13.84 -1.90
C GLU A 164 1.31 -12.98 -3.08
N PRO A 165 2.55 -12.44 -3.05
CA PRO A 165 3.11 -11.77 -4.22
C PRO A 165 3.21 -12.77 -5.38
N SER A 166 2.72 -12.38 -6.56
CA SER A 166 2.49 -13.28 -7.70
C SER A 166 3.75 -13.85 -8.38
N SER A 167 4.94 -13.59 -7.82
CA SER A 167 6.24 -14.08 -8.29
C SER A 167 7.23 -14.23 -7.14
N ASP A 168 8.09 -15.25 -7.21
CA ASP A 168 9.22 -15.41 -6.29
C ASP A 168 10.30 -14.33 -6.45
N LYS A 169 10.35 -13.66 -7.60
CA LYS A 169 11.21 -12.51 -7.89
C LYS A 169 10.35 -11.34 -8.39
N LEU A 170 10.29 -10.24 -7.65
CA LEU A 170 9.56 -9.03 -8.03
C LEU A 170 10.32 -8.16 -9.05
N LEU A 171 11.65 -8.22 -9.04
CA LEU A 171 12.52 -7.50 -9.99
C LEU A 171 13.37 -8.49 -10.81
N PRO A 172 13.71 -8.18 -12.08
CA PRO A 172 14.62 -8.98 -12.87
C PRO A 172 16.04 -9.01 -12.27
N ASP A 173 16.85 -9.97 -12.71
CA ASP A 173 18.25 -10.09 -12.29
C ASP A 173 19.08 -8.86 -12.76
N LEU A 174 19.93 -8.33 -11.87
CA LEU A 174 20.83 -7.21 -12.19
C LEU A 174 21.90 -7.63 -13.20
N HIS A 175 22.28 -6.71 -14.08
CA HIS A 175 23.43 -6.90 -14.96
C HIS A 175 24.71 -7.11 -14.12
N PRO A 176 25.67 -7.98 -14.48
CA PRO A 176 26.84 -8.28 -13.65
C PRO A 176 27.67 -7.05 -13.23
N MET A 177 27.68 -5.99 -14.03
CA MET A 177 28.36 -4.73 -13.69
C MET A 177 27.62 -3.90 -12.62
N GLU A 178 26.31 -4.10 -12.46
CA GLU A 178 25.41 -3.32 -11.60
C GLU A 178 25.20 -3.96 -10.21
N GLN A 179 25.67 -5.19 -9.97
CA GLN A 179 25.53 -5.92 -8.69
C GLN A 179 26.16 -5.25 -7.45
N HIS A 180 26.89 -4.16 -7.67
CA HIS A 180 27.52 -3.33 -6.64
C HIS A 180 26.72 -2.06 -6.29
N VAL A 181 25.65 -1.76 -7.04
CA VAL A 181 24.73 -0.63 -6.82
C VAL A 181 23.80 -0.96 -5.64
N PHE A 182 23.41 0.06 -4.87
CA PHE A 182 22.43 -0.07 -3.80
C PHE A 182 21.01 0.16 -4.34
N THR A 183 20.03 -0.57 -3.84
CA THR A 183 18.61 -0.39 -4.22
C THR A 183 17.92 0.51 -3.20
N LEU A 184 17.46 1.68 -3.65
CA LEU A 184 16.71 2.64 -2.85
C LEU A 184 15.22 2.43 -3.11
N VAL A 185 14.57 1.74 -2.17
CA VAL A 185 13.14 1.45 -2.20
C VAL A 185 12.41 2.62 -1.55
N LEU A 186 11.49 3.25 -2.27
CA LEU A 186 10.72 4.40 -1.82
C LEU A 186 9.23 4.04 -1.73
N ASP A 187 8.59 4.32 -0.61
CA ASP A 187 7.13 4.32 -0.55
C ASP A 187 6.56 5.59 -1.21
N LEU A 188 5.29 5.54 -1.62
CA LEU A 188 4.68 6.62 -2.41
C LEU A 188 3.93 7.61 -1.52
N ASN A 189 2.96 7.12 -0.74
CA ASN A 189 2.07 7.94 0.09
C ASN A 189 2.71 8.35 1.42
N GLU A 190 2.40 9.56 1.90
CA GLU A 190 3.01 10.25 3.05
C GLU A 190 4.56 10.33 2.99
N THR A 191 5.16 10.01 1.83
CA THR A 191 6.61 9.78 1.67
C THR A 191 7.17 10.64 0.55
N LEU A 192 6.71 10.45 -0.69
CA LEU A 192 7.03 11.28 -1.87
C LEU A 192 5.87 12.22 -2.25
N ILE A 193 4.64 11.79 -1.97
CA ILE A 193 3.40 12.53 -2.23
C ILE A 193 2.44 12.41 -1.04
N TYR A 194 1.44 13.28 -1.01
CA TYR A 194 0.24 13.15 -0.17
C TYR A 194 -0.99 13.29 -1.06
N SER A 195 -2.00 12.46 -0.86
CA SER A 195 -3.28 12.55 -1.58
C SER A 195 -4.43 12.81 -0.63
N ASP A 196 -5.12 13.93 -0.85
CA ASP A 196 -6.24 14.40 -0.06
C ASP A 196 -7.57 14.27 -0.83
N TRP A 197 -8.66 14.15 -0.08
CA TRP A 197 -10.03 14.04 -0.60
C TRP A 197 -10.88 15.21 -0.11
N LYS A 198 -10.98 16.28 -0.93
CA LYS A 198 -11.77 17.46 -0.56
C LYS A 198 -13.28 17.22 -0.77
N ASN A 199 -13.94 16.69 0.25
CA ASN A 199 -15.40 16.63 0.35
C ASN A 199 -15.98 17.99 0.76
N GLU A 200 -16.47 18.78 -0.21
CA GLU A 200 -17.43 19.86 0.04
C GLU A 200 -18.78 19.52 -0.61
N GLY A 201 -19.56 18.70 0.12
CA GLY A 201 -21.00 18.51 -0.03
C GLY A 201 -21.52 17.90 -1.35
N PHE A 202 -21.72 16.58 -1.38
CA PHE A 202 -23.00 15.95 -1.74
C PHE A 202 -22.97 14.42 -1.53
N ASP A 203 -23.95 13.87 -0.82
CA ASP A 203 -23.98 12.45 -0.46
C ASP A 203 -24.43 11.53 -1.61
N SER A 204 -23.47 11.01 -2.39
CA SER A 204 -23.59 9.65 -2.97
C SER A 204 -22.23 9.08 -3.39
N GLU A 205 -21.89 7.89 -2.88
CA GLU A 205 -20.62 7.22 -3.23
C GLU A 205 -20.63 6.67 -4.67
N LEU A 206 -21.80 6.22 -5.15
CA LEU A 206 -21.92 5.50 -6.42
C LEU A 206 -21.70 6.39 -7.66
N ALA A 207 -22.05 7.69 -7.59
CA ALA A 207 -21.73 8.64 -8.65
C ALA A 207 -20.22 8.91 -8.75
N HIS A 208 -19.50 8.87 -7.62
CA HIS A 208 -18.08 9.20 -7.56
C HIS A 208 -17.17 8.16 -8.23
N MET A 209 -17.47 6.87 -8.04
CA MET A 209 -16.71 5.80 -8.69
C MET A 209 -16.83 5.87 -10.22
N LEU A 210 -18.02 6.18 -10.74
CA LEU A 210 -18.29 6.26 -12.18
C LEU A 210 -17.60 7.45 -12.87
N MET A 211 -17.57 8.63 -12.23
CA MET A 211 -16.94 9.82 -12.80
C MET A 211 -15.41 9.74 -12.86
N THR A 212 -14.78 8.98 -11.97
CA THR A 212 -13.32 8.80 -11.93
C THR A 212 -12.81 8.03 -13.15
N PHE A 213 -13.54 7.00 -13.61
CA PHE A 213 -13.18 6.23 -14.81
C PHE A 213 -13.29 7.03 -16.12
N LEU A 214 -14.15 8.05 -16.19
CA LEU A 214 -14.32 8.90 -17.37
C LEU A 214 -13.33 10.07 -17.46
N SER A 215 -12.70 10.47 -16.34
CA SER A 215 -11.81 11.66 -16.29
C SER A 215 -10.31 11.35 -16.43
N LEU A 216 -9.93 10.09 -16.66
CA LEU A 216 -8.54 9.66 -16.87
C LEU A 216 -8.17 9.48 -18.34
N SER A 217 -9.14 9.48 -19.26
CA SER A 217 -8.95 9.16 -20.69
C SER A 217 -8.98 10.38 -21.62
N LEU A 218 -9.24 11.59 -21.13
CA LEU A 218 -9.33 12.81 -21.95
C LEU A 218 -8.50 13.97 -21.39
N LEU A 219 -7.63 14.47 -22.28
CA LEU A 219 -6.76 15.66 -22.20
C LEU A 219 -5.87 15.81 -20.96
N GLY A 220 -4.57 15.85 -21.21
CA GLY A 220 -3.63 16.57 -20.37
C GLY A 220 -3.69 18.06 -20.69
N GLU A 221 -3.95 18.90 -19.69
CA GLU A 221 -3.78 20.35 -19.75
C GLU A 221 -3.06 20.84 -18.48
N LYS A 222 -2.33 21.95 -18.60
CA LYS A 222 -1.42 22.43 -17.55
C LYS A 222 -2.18 23.22 -16.48
N HIS A 223 -1.82 23.01 -15.22
CA HIS A 223 -2.19 23.88 -14.07
C HIS A 223 -3.68 24.27 -13.96
N ALA A 224 -4.59 23.30 -14.04
CA ALA A 224 -5.96 23.46 -13.57
C ALA A 224 -6.10 22.87 -12.16
N GLN A 225 -6.21 23.74 -11.14
CA GLN A 225 -6.60 23.32 -9.79
C GLN A 225 -8.05 22.80 -9.84
N ARG A 226 -8.23 21.48 -9.86
CA ARG A 226 -9.56 20.88 -9.77
C ARG A 226 -10.09 21.04 -8.33
N ASP A 227 -11.07 21.91 -8.14
CA ASP A 227 -11.67 22.17 -6.81
C ASP A 227 -12.54 21.02 -6.27
N ARG A 228 -12.56 19.86 -6.94
CA ARG A 228 -13.32 18.66 -6.54
C ARG A 228 -12.54 17.38 -6.86
N GLY A 229 -12.65 16.38 -5.99
CA GLY A 229 -12.08 15.04 -6.16
C GLY A 229 -10.70 14.83 -5.52
N TRP A 230 -10.03 13.75 -5.89
CA TRP A 230 -8.70 13.38 -5.41
C TRP A 230 -7.67 14.44 -5.84
N ARG A 231 -6.96 15.03 -4.88
CA ARG A 231 -5.87 15.97 -5.13
C ARG A 231 -4.57 15.37 -4.59
N THR A 232 -3.64 15.09 -5.50
CA THR A 232 -2.29 14.60 -5.18
C THR A 232 -1.30 15.76 -5.19
N PHE A 233 -0.59 15.92 -4.08
CA PHE A 233 0.42 16.94 -3.87
C PHE A 233 1.82 16.31 -3.83
N LYS A 234 2.82 17.02 -4.35
CA LYS A 234 4.22 16.61 -4.32
C LYS A 234 4.89 17.11 -3.05
N ARG A 235 5.64 16.26 -2.34
CA ARG A 235 6.43 16.70 -1.18
C ARG A 235 7.52 17.69 -1.62
N PRO A 236 7.83 18.74 -0.83
CA PRO A 236 8.93 19.64 -1.17
C PRO A 236 10.25 18.88 -1.42
N GLY A 237 11.03 19.35 -2.39
CA GLY A 237 12.32 18.75 -2.75
C GLY A 237 12.27 17.42 -3.50
N VAL A 238 11.10 16.79 -3.70
CA VAL A 238 11.02 15.41 -4.26
C VAL A 238 11.67 15.24 -5.63
N ASP A 239 11.59 16.26 -6.50
CA ASP A 239 12.24 16.23 -7.83
C ASP A 239 13.77 16.20 -7.71
N ALA A 240 14.34 17.13 -6.94
CA ALA A 240 15.78 17.18 -6.69
C ALA A 240 16.29 15.92 -5.96
N PHE A 241 15.48 15.35 -5.06
CA PHE A 241 15.79 14.09 -4.39
C PHE A 241 15.90 12.93 -5.38
N LEU A 242 14.91 12.73 -6.26
CA LEU A 242 14.92 11.66 -7.26
C LEU A 242 16.08 11.83 -8.26
N GLU A 243 16.30 13.05 -8.77
CA GLU A 243 17.38 13.36 -9.72
C GLU A 243 18.78 13.17 -9.14
N HIS A 244 18.98 13.46 -7.86
CA HIS A 244 20.26 13.30 -7.19
C HIS A 244 20.50 11.83 -6.79
N MET A 245 19.49 11.15 -6.24
CA MET A 245 19.62 9.75 -5.84
C MET A 245 19.78 8.79 -7.03
N ALA A 246 19.19 9.09 -8.19
CA ALA A 246 19.32 8.25 -9.40
C ALA A 246 20.75 8.16 -9.97
N GLN A 247 21.66 9.04 -9.54
CA GLN A 247 23.10 8.97 -9.88
C GLN A 247 23.85 7.91 -9.07
N PHE A 248 23.24 7.40 -7.98
CA PHE A 248 23.90 6.56 -6.97
C PHE A 248 23.16 5.24 -6.69
N TYR A 249 21.84 5.23 -6.87
CA TYR A 249 20.93 4.15 -6.47
C TYR A 249 20.06 3.67 -7.61
N GLU A 250 19.75 2.36 -7.59
CA GLU A 250 18.59 1.83 -8.30
C GLU A 250 17.33 2.24 -7.52
N ILE A 251 16.59 3.24 -8.02
CA ILE A 251 15.34 3.69 -7.37
C ILE A 251 14.18 2.76 -7.74
N VAL A 252 13.47 2.27 -6.72
CA VAL A 252 12.28 1.41 -6.86
C VAL A 252 11.14 1.98 -6.03
N VAL A 253 10.00 2.32 -6.64
CA VAL A 253 8.79 2.68 -5.87
C VAL A 253 8.05 1.41 -5.47
N TYR A 254 7.71 1.26 -4.18
CA TYR A 254 7.03 0.06 -3.65
C TYR A 254 5.89 0.43 -2.70
N SER A 255 4.68 0.49 -3.24
CA SER A 255 3.49 0.99 -2.56
C SER A 255 2.39 -0.07 -2.40
N ASP A 256 1.63 0.02 -1.31
CA ASP A 256 0.39 -0.75 -1.06
C ASP A 256 -0.84 -0.21 -1.81
N GLN A 257 -0.68 0.78 -2.68
CA GLN A 257 -1.77 1.31 -3.49
C GLN A 257 -1.98 0.48 -4.77
N LEU A 258 -3.21 0.50 -5.31
CA LEU A 258 -3.55 -0.24 -6.53
C LEU A 258 -2.77 0.29 -7.75
N ASN A 259 -2.47 -0.59 -8.71
CA ASN A 259 -1.68 -0.23 -9.89
C ASN A 259 -2.28 0.94 -10.70
N MET A 260 -3.62 0.99 -10.79
CA MET A 260 -4.37 2.08 -11.44
C MET A 260 -4.17 3.47 -10.79
N TYR A 261 -3.65 3.53 -9.57
CA TYR A 261 -3.23 4.76 -8.90
C TYR A 261 -1.73 4.99 -9.03
N VAL A 262 -0.92 3.96 -8.77
CA VAL A 262 0.56 4.05 -8.78
C VAL A 262 1.09 4.49 -10.15
N ASP A 263 0.61 3.89 -11.24
CA ASP A 263 1.08 4.18 -12.61
C ASP A 263 0.95 5.67 -13.00
N PRO A 264 -0.26 6.26 -13.05
CA PRO A 264 -0.44 7.65 -13.47
C PRO A 264 0.06 8.68 -12.44
N VAL A 265 0.38 8.26 -11.20
CA VAL A 265 1.05 9.12 -10.23
C VAL A 265 2.55 9.16 -10.52
N VAL A 266 3.20 8.00 -10.64
CA VAL A 266 4.65 7.90 -10.92
C VAL A 266 5.00 8.58 -12.26
N GLU A 267 4.18 8.38 -13.30
CA GLU A 267 4.38 8.99 -14.63
C GLU A 267 4.28 10.53 -14.65
N ARG A 268 3.68 11.15 -13.62
CA ARG A 268 3.64 12.62 -13.44
C ARG A 268 4.65 13.12 -12.41
N LEU A 269 5.07 12.25 -11.49
CA LEU A 269 6.06 12.54 -10.46
C LEU A 269 7.48 12.55 -11.07
N ASP A 270 7.76 11.59 -11.96
CA ASP A 270 9.09 11.36 -12.54
C ASP A 270 9.09 11.51 -14.08
N PRO A 271 9.12 12.76 -14.59
CA PRO A 271 9.26 13.03 -16.02
C PRO A 271 10.67 12.82 -16.56
N LYS A 272 11.63 12.40 -15.71
CA LYS A 272 13.05 12.17 -16.08
C LYS A 272 13.42 10.69 -16.09
N HIS A 273 12.51 9.79 -15.71
CA HIS A 273 12.69 8.34 -15.61
C HIS A 273 13.84 7.94 -14.67
N CYS A 274 13.95 8.65 -13.54
CA CYS A 274 14.82 8.34 -12.41
C CYS A 274 14.40 7.05 -11.67
N ILE A 275 13.12 6.69 -11.68
CA ILE A 275 12.55 5.50 -11.04
C ILE A 275 12.68 4.31 -12.01
N ARG A 276 13.46 3.31 -11.62
CA ARG A 276 13.78 2.14 -12.46
C ARG A 276 12.66 1.11 -12.50
N TYR A 277 12.00 0.88 -11.37
CA TYR A 277 10.88 -0.06 -11.24
C TYR A 277 9.77 0.51 -10.34
N LYS A 278 8.52 0.13 -10.64
CA LYS A 278 7.32 0.48 -9.86
C LYS A 278 6.58 -0.80 -9.46
N LEU A 279 6.35 -0.95 -8.15
CA LEU A 279 5.67 -2.06 -7.51
C LEU A 279 4.44 -1.53 -6.76
N SER A 280 3.27 -2.11 -7.06
CA SER A 280 1.97 -1.74 -6.49
C SER A 280 1.44 -2.87 -5.59
N ARG A 281 0.22 -2.73 -5.05
CA ARG A 281 -0.38 -3.67 -4.08
C ARG A 281 -0.21 -5.16 -4.42
N GLY A 282 -0.29 -5.54 -5.69
CA GLY A 282 -0.13 -6.95 -6.13
C GLY A 282 1.26 -7.55 -5.90
N ALA A 283 2.27 -6.72 -5.60
CA ALA A 283 3.61 -7.14 -5.18
C ALA A 283 3.77 -7.25 -3.65
N THR A 284 2.84 -6.69 -2.86
CA THR A 284 2.88 -6.73 -1.39
C THR A 284 2.36 -8.07 -0.86
N ARG A 285 2.80 -8.45 0.35
CA ARG A 285 2.31 -9.64 1.06
C ARG A 285 1.25 -9.22 2.09
N TYR A 286 0.04 -9.80 2.01
CA TYR A 286 -1.07 -9.47 2.91
C TYR A 286 -1.09 -10.41 4.12
N GLN A 287 -1.00 -9.85 5.32
CA GLN A 287 -0.98 -10.61 6.57
C GLN A 287 -1.73 -9.85 7.68
N GLY A 288 -2.56 -10.55 8.47
CA GLY A 288 -3.22 -9.95 9.63
C GLY A 288 -4.12 -8.74 9.34
N GLY A 289 -4.57 -8.55 8.09
CA GLY A 289 -5.33 -7.38 7.65
C GLY A 289 -4.50 -6.25 7.03
N LYS A 290 -3.17 -6.27 7.13
CA LYS A 290 -2.24 -5.22 6.65
C LYS A 290 -1.44 -5.71 5.43
N HIS A 291 -1.10 -4.80 4.53
CA HIS A 291 -0.17 -5.05 3.41
C HIS A 291 1.26 -4.71 3.84
N TYR A 292 2.19 -5.64 3.64
CA TYR A 292 3.61 -5.46 3.94
C TYR A 292 4.46 -5.54 2.67
N ARG A 293 5.48 -4.70 2.59
CA ARG A 293 6.54 -4.77 1.59
C ARG A 293 7.50 -5.88 2.02
N ASP A 294 7.56 -6.97 1.25
CA ASP A 294 8.56 -8.02 1.45
C ASP A 294 9.79 -7.69 0.59
N LEU A 295 10.85 -7.20 1.23
CA LEU A 295 12.09 -6.79 0.56
C LEU A 295 12.91 -8.00 0.10
N SER A 296 12.73 -9.17 0.73
CA SER A 296 13.41 -10.41 0.32
C SER A 296 13.02 -10.86 -1.10
N LYS A 297 11.79 -10.57 -1.52
CA LYS A 297 11.26 -10.86 -2.86
C LYS A 297 11.75 -9.89 -3.94
N LEU A 298 12.48 -8.83 -3.59
CA LEU A 298 13.01 -7.87 -4.57
C LEU A 298 14.14 -8.45 -5.44
N ASN A 299 14.66 -9.65 -5.17
CA ASN A 299 15.77 -10.24 -5.94
C ASN A 299 17.01 -9.30 -5.95
N ARG A 300 17.31 -8.74 -4.78
CA ARG A 300 18.43 -7.83 -4.50
C ARG A 300 19.15 -8.31 -3.24
N ASP A 301 20.41 -7.93 -3.09
CA ASP A 301 21.22 -8.23 -1.91
C ASP A 301 20.69 -7.46 -0.69
N PRO A 302 20.18 -8.13 0.38
CA PRO A 302 19.64 -7.46 1.55
C PRO A 302 20.64 -6.57 2.29
N ALA A 303 21.95 -6.79 2.10
CA ALA A 303 23.00 -5.92 2.63
C ALA A 303 23.03 -4.53 1.95
N LYS A 304 22.35 -4.36 0.81
CA LYS A 304 22.36 -3.17 -0.06
C LYS A 304 20.97 -2.55 -0.32
N ILE A 305 19.92 -2.99 0.37
CA ILE A 305 18.56 -2.42 0.25
C ILE A 305 18.35 -1.35 1.33
N LEU A 306 17.82 -0.19 0.96
CA LEU A 306 17.30 0.81 1.91
C LEU A 306 15.83 1.08 1.58
N TYR A 307 14.94 0.99 2.57
CA TYR A 307 13.50 1.26 2.38
C TYR A 307 13.08 2.53 3.11
N VAL A 308 12.90 3.62 2.35
CA VAL A 308 12.46 4.92 2.84
C VAL A 308 10.92 5.00 2.81
N SER A 309 10.32 5.21 3.97
CA SER A 309 8.87 5.40 4.13
C SER A 309 8.56 6.15 5.43
N GLY A 310 7.47 6.91 5.44
CA GLY A 310 6.89 7.44 6.69
C GLY A 310 6.56 6.33 7.70
N HIS A 311 6.34 5.10 7.23
CA HIS A 311 5.91 3.94 8.02
C HIS A 311 6.90 2.76 7.92
N ALA A 312 8.18 3.03 7.63
CA ALA A 312 9.15 2.00 7.22
C ALA A 312 9.26 0.80 8.17
N LEU A 313 9.23 1.06 9.49
CA LEU A 313 9.34 0.05 10.54
C LEU A 313 8.10 -0.83 10.70
N GLU A 314 6.92 -0.37 10.27
CA GLU A 314 5.65 -1.12 10.40
C GLU A 314 5.07 -1.65 9.08
N SER A 315 5.61 -1.20 7.94
CA SER A 315 5.14 -1.55 6.59
C SER A 315 6.08 -2.50 5.85
N SER A 316 7.27 -2.75 6.40
CA SER A 316 8.26 -3.73 5.91
C SER A 316 8.13 -5.07 6.64
N LEU A 317 8.55 -6.17 6.01
CA LEU A 317 8.87 -7.43 6.71
C LEU A 317 10.33 -7.53 7.15
N GLN A 318 11.16 -6.59 6.71
CA GLN A 318 12.58 -6.46 7.07
C GLN A 318 12.81 -5.03 7.60
N PRO A 319 12.43 -4.74 8.86
CA PRO A 319 12.56 -3.40 9.45
C PRO A 319 14.02 -2.97 9.65
N GLU A 320 14.97 -3.90 9.64
CA GLU A 320 16.42 -3.63 9.71
C GLU A 320 17.00 -2.97 8.45
N ASN A 321 16.25 -3.01 7.33
CA ASN A 321 16.52 -2.23 6.11
C ASN A 321 15.70 -0.92 6.05
N GLY A 322 14.91 -0.62 7.09
CA GLY A 322 14.03 0.55 7.15
C GLY A 322 14.78 1.86 7.42
N VAL A 323 14.47 2.87 6.63
CA VAL A 323 14.88 4.27 6.80
C VAL A 323 13.60 5.06 7.12
N PRO A 324 13.18 5.12 8.40
CA PRO A 324 12.01 5.92 8.78
C PRO A 324 12.28 7.40 8.52
N ILE A 325 11.30 8.07 7.92
CA ILE A 325 11.26 9.54 7.79
C ILE A 325 9.96 10.07 8.38
N LYS A 326 9.87 11.38 8.60
CA LYS A 326 8.59 12.03 8.97
C LYS A 326 7.52 11.76 7.89
N PRO A 327 6.33 11.22 8.23
CA PRO A 327 5.19 11.17 7.31
C PRO A 327 4.72 12.58 6.97
N TRP A 328 4.57 12.90 5.69
CA TRP A 328 4.19 14.24 5.21
C TRP A 328 2.69 14.37 4.96
N LYS A 329 2.11 15.49 5.43
CA LYS A 329 0.68 15.81 5.46
C LYS A 329 0.41 17.27 5.09
N LEU A 330 1.06 17.71 4.01
CA LEU A 330 0.95 19.07 3.42
C LEU A 330 1.62 20.20 4.23
N GLU A 331 2.58 19.90 5.09
CA GLU A 331 3.40 20.94 5.71
C GLU A 331 4.32 21.60 4.67
N GLU A 332 4.27 22.93 4.57
CA GLU A 332 5.00 23.73 3.56
C GLU A 332 6.49 23.87 3.89
N ASP A 333 6.86 23.72 5.16
CA ASP A 333 8.22 23.79 5.71
C ASP A 333 8.93 22.42 5.79
N ASP A 334 8.36 21.37 5.18
CA ASP A 334 8.94 20.03 5.22
C ASP A 334 10.21 19.89 4.37
N THR A 335 11.36 19.74 5.02
CA THR A 335 12.68 19.56 4.39
C THR A 335 13.17 18.11 4.38
N ALA A 336 12.42 17.15 4.93
CA ALA A 336 12.97 15.86 5.36
C ALA A 336 13.54 14.97 4.24
N LEU A 337 13.05 15.10 3.00
CA LEU A 337 13.69 14.44 1.84
C LEU A 337 15.07 15.03 1.54
N VAL A 338 15.20 16.36 1.65
CA VAL A 338 16.45 17.09 1.38
C VAL A 338 17.46 16.83 2.51
N ASP A 339 17.01 16.83 3.76
CA ASP A 339 17.88 16.57 4.93
C ASP A 339 18.43 15.13 4.96
N LEU A 340 17.73 14.17 4.31
CA LEU A 340 18.18 12.79 4.17
C LEU A 340 19.26 12.61 3.09
N ILE A 341 19.39 13.54 2.13
CA ILE A 341 20.34 13.43 1.01
C ILE A 341 21.79 13.20 1.48
N PRO A 342 22.36 13.97 2.44
CA PRO A 342 23.75 13.80 2.86
C PRO A 342 24.06 12.40 3.43
N PHE A 343 23.10 11.79 4.13
CA PHE A 343 23.25 10.42 4.65
C PHE A 343 23.27 9.39 3.51
N LEU A 344 22.33 9.49 2.57
CA LEU A 344 22.26 8.56 1.42
C LEU A 344 23.46 8.73 0.48
N GLU A 345 23.92 9.96 0.24
CA GLU A 345 25.14 10.24 -0.55
C GLU A 345 26.39 9.70 0.15
N TYR A 346 26.48 9.83 1.49
CA TYR A 346 27.56 9.24 2.27
C TYR A 346 27.59 7.71 2.16
N VAL A 347 26.44 7.04 2.31
CA VAL A 347 26.31 5.58 2.15
C VAL A 347 26.75 5.12 0.76
N ALA A 348 26.27 5.78 -0.31
CA ALA A 348 26.59 5.41 -1.68
C ALA A 348 28.08 5.58 -2.06
N ARG A 349 28.76 6.55 -1.44
CA ARG A 349 30.20 6.78 -1.62
C ARG A 349 31.08 5.83 -0.81
N HIS A 350 30.75 5.59 0.45
CA HIS A 350 31.57 4.77 1.35
C HIS A 350 31.28 3.26 1.22
N ARG A 351 30.13 2.89 0.63
CA ARG A 351 29.75 1.52 0.25
C ARG A 351 29.99 0.50 1.38
N PRO A 352 29.33 0.65 2.53
CA PRO A 352 29.45 -0.30 3.63
C PRO A 352 29.09 -1.71 3.16
N ALA A 353 29.81 -2.73 3.63
CA ALA A 353 29.59 -4.11 3.22
C ALA A 353 28.21 -4.66 3.62
N ASP A 354 27.59 -4.07 4.65
CA ASP A 354 26.20 -4.25 5.03
C ASP A 354 25.65 -2.93 5.58
N ILE A 355 24.49 -2.51 5.08
CA ILE A 355 23.82 -1.27 5.51
C ILE A 355 23.11 -1.42 6.85
N ARG A 356 22.70 -2.64 7.24
CA ARG A 356 21.84 -2.89 8.40
C ARG A 356 22.53 -2.56 9.74
N PRO A 357 23.84 -2.86 9.96
CA PRO A 357 24.59 -2.35 11.11
C PRO A 357 24.73 -0.83 11.14
N VAL A 358 24.77 -0.16 9.98
CA VAL A 358 24.82 1.30 9.91
C VAL A 358 23.48 1.87 10.36
N LEU A 359 22.36 1.39 9.83
CA LEU A 359 21.01 1.79 10.23
C LEU A 359 20.72 1.48 11.72
N ALA A 360 21.20 0.35 12.22
CA ALA A 360 21.12 0.00 13.64
C ALA A 360 21.75 1.08 14.55
N SER A 361 22.84 1.73 14.10
CA SER A 361 23.49 2.81 14.85
C SER A 361 22.69 4.13 14.94
N TYR A 362 21.54 4.23 14.25
CA TYR A 362 20.62 5.38 14.31
C TYR A 362 19.26 5.02 14.94
N GLN A 363 19.09 3.81 15.48
CA GLN A 363 17.81 3.41 16.09
C GLN A 363 17.37 4.37 17.20
N GLY A 364 16.08 4.75 17.18
CA GLY A 364 15.50 5.72 18.10
C GLY A 364 15.81 7.20 17.81
N HIS A 365 16.60 7.50 16.77
CA HIS A 365 17.02 8.85 16.39
C HIS A 365 16.52 9.21 14.98
N ASP A 366 16.39 10.50 14.70
CA ASP A 366 16.18 10.98 13.32
C ASP A 366 17.49 10.84 12.53
N ILE A 367 17.50 10.01 11.48
CA ILE A 367 18.71 9.64 10.74
C ILE A 367 19.38 10.87 10.10
N ALA A 368 18.58 11.80 9.55
CA ALA A 368 19.08 12.97 8.85
C ALA A 368 19.76 13.94 9.83
N LYS A 369 19.05 14.29 10.91
CA LYS A 369 19.56 15.19 11.97
C LYS A 369 20.79 14.60 12.67
N GLU A 370 20.71 13.34 13.10
CA GLU A 370 21.79 12.64 13.79
C GLU A 370 23.03 12.51 12.90
N PHE A 371 22.87 12.26 11.59
CA PHE A 371 23.99 12.25 10.64
C PHE A 371 24.66 13.63 10.50
N ILE A 372 23.87 14.70 10.45
CA ILE A 372 24.38 16.09 10.39
C ILE A 372 25.12 16.46 11.69
N GLU A 373 24.61 16.05 12.85
CA GLU A 373 25.25 16.29 14.15
C GLU A 373 26.56 15.48 14.28
N ARG A 374 26.54 14.16 14.00
CA ARG A 374 27.75 13.31 13.95
C ARG A 374 28.82 13.85 12.99
N SER A 375 28.41 14.40 11.85
CA SER A 375 29.34 14.97 10.85
C SER A 375 30.06 16.22 11.36
N LYS A 376 29.35 17.12 12.04
CA LYS A 376 29.96 18.31 12.70
C LYS A 376 30.91 17.90 13.83
N ASP A 377 30.50 16.89 14.59
CA ASP A 377 31.27 16.36 15.73
C ASP A 377 32.59 15.70 15.27
N TYR A 378 32.54 14.94 14.18
CA TYR A 378 33.71 14.34 13.54
C TYR A 378 34.66 15.40 12.98
N GLN A 379 34.15 16.41 12.27
CA GLN A 379 34.98 17.53 11.78
C GLN A 379 35.63 18.30 12.93
N SER A 380 34.90 18.58 14.01
CA SER A 380 35.43 19.28 15.19
C SER A 380 36.55 18.48 15.87
N LYS A 381 36.40 17.16 15.97
CA LYS A 381 37.45 16.25 16.50
C LYS A 381 38.68 16.20 15.59
N LEU A 382 38.51 16.27 14.25
CA LEU A 382 39.65 16.40 13.34
C LEU A 382 40.37 17.75 13.48
N TYR A 383 39.66 18.87 13.66
CA TYR A 383 40.29 20.17 13.88
C TYR A 383 41.04 20.25 15.22
N ASP A 384 40.48 19.70 16.30
CA ASP A 384 41.16 19.58 17.60
C ASP A 384 42.41 18.68 17.51
N PHE A 385 42.30 17.53 16.84
CA PHE A 385 43.44 16.64 16.60
C PHE A 385 44.54 17.32 15.78
N GLN A 386 44.20 17.99 14.67
CA GLN A 386 45.15 18.75 13.86
C GLN A 386 45.82 19.86 14.68
N SER A 387 45.03 20.64 15.42
CA SER A 387 45.55 21.69 16.31
C SER A 387 46.53 21.15 17.36
N LYS A 388 46.29 19.94 17.88
CA LYS A 388 47.21 19.26 18.81
C LYS A 388 48.50 18.79 18.12
N TRP A 389 48.42 18.30 16.89
CA TRP A 389 49.61 17.96 16.09
C TRP A 389 50.44 19.18 15.73
N ASP A 390 49.81 20.28 15.31
CA ASP A 390 50.52 21.52 14.98
C ASP A 390 51.23 22.10 16.20
N ASN A 391 50.58 22.10 17.38
CA ASN A 391 51.22 22.47 18.65
C ASN A 391 52.37 21.53 19.03
N LEU A 392 52.24 20.21 18.83
CA LEU A 392 53.31 19.24 19.06
C LEU A 392 54.52 19.49 18.13
N ILE A 393 54.28 19.83 16.88
CA ILE A 393 55.32 20.19 15.90
C ILE A 393 56.03 21.48 16.32
N ILE A 394 55.30 22.51 16.76
CA ILE A 394 55.87 23.76 17.27
C ILE A 394 56.76 23.50 18.50
N ILE A 395 56.25 22.76 19.50
CA ILE A 395 57.01 22.42 20.72
C ILE A 395 58.31 21.64 20.38
N PHE A 396 58.25 20.73 19.41
CA PHE A 396 59.43 19.99 18.95
C PHE A 396 60.45 20.89 18.24
N LEU A 397 59.99 21.78 17.35
CA LEU A 397 60.84 22.73 16.63
C LEU A 397 61.51 23.74 17.58
N ASP A 398 60.76 24.33 18.51
CA ASP A 398 61.31 25.26 19.51
C ASP A 398 62.33 24.57 20.42
N SER A 399 62.05 23.33 20.86
CA SER A 399 63.00 22.52 21.64
C SER A 399 64.30 22.26 20.86
N HIS A 400 64.20 21.97 19.56
CA HIS A 400 65.37 21.78 18.70
C HIS A 400 66.15 23.10 18.49
N ILE A 401 65.45 24.22 18.33
CA ILE A 401 66.04 25.56 18.17
C ILE A 401 66.80 25.97 19.44
N GLU A 402 66.24 25.77 20.64
CA GLU A 402 66.93 26.05 21.89
C GLU A 402 68.15 25.15 22.12
N PHE A 403 68.06 23.86 21.78
CA PHE A 403 69.22 22.96 21.81
C PHE A 403 70.36 23.45 20.89
N MET A 404 70.01 23.93 19.69
CA MET A 404 70.98 24.50 18.74
C MET A 404 71.58 25.83 19.25
N LYS A 405 70.77 26.73 19.82
CA LYS A 405 71.23 27.97 20.47
C LYS A 405 72.22 27.67 21.60
N LEU A 406 71.87 26.75 22.49
CA LEU A 406 72.71 26.33 23.61
C LEU A 406 74.05 25.76 23.10
N GLY A 407 74.01 24.85 22.12
CA GLY A 407 75.22 24.29 21.51
C GLY A 407 76.12 25.33 20.84
N MET A 408 75.56 26.37 20.22
CA MET A 408 76.33 27.50 19.70
C MET A 408 76.95 28.35 20.82
N ALA A 409 76.18 28.64 21.87
CA ALA A 409 76.66 29.41 23.03
C ALA A 409 77.82 28.69 23.74
N THR A 410 77.75 27.37 23.93
CA THR A 410 78.85 26.57 24.52
C THR A 410 80.12 26.63 23.66
N ARG A 411 80.01 26.52 22.33
CA ARG A 411 81.17 26.67 21.42
C ARG A 411 81.79 28.06 21.52
N GLN A 412 80.96 29.11 21.56
CA GLN A 412 81.42 30.49 21.65
C GLN A 412 82.07 30.82 23.03
N ALA A 413 81.57 30.21 24.11
CA ALA A 413 82.19 30.28 25.43
C ALA A 413 83.55 29.55 25.48
N ASN A 414 83.64 28.34 24.92
CA ASN A 414 84.90 27.58 24.84
C ASN A 414 85.96 28.34 24.02
N ALA A 415 85.59 28.86 22.84
CA ALA A 415 86.51 29.66 22.01
C ALA A 415 87.03 30.90 22.76
N ARG A 416 86.17 31.61 23.50
CA ARG A 416 86.60 32.73 24.36
C ARG A 416 87.54 32.28 25.47
N ALA A 417 87.29 31.12 26.09
CA ALA A 417 88.17 30.56 27.11
C ALA A 417 89.54 30.13 26.54
N GLU A 418 89.60 29.63 25.31
CA GLU A 418 90.85 29.31 24.63
C GLU A 418 91.64 30.58 24.28
N THR A 419 91.01 31.62 23.74
CA THR A 419 91.66 32.93 23.51
C THR A 419 92.17 33.56 24.81
N ALA A 420 91.43 33.43 25.91
CA ALA A 420 91.89 33.90 27.23
C ALA A 420 93.10 33.10 27.74
N ARG A 421 93.12 31.76 27.54
CA ARG A 421 94.28 30.91 27.90
C ARG A 421 95.51 31.23 27.06
N SER A 422 95.38 31.43 25.75
CA SER A 422 96.52 31.77 24.88
C SER A 422 97.08 33.16 25.19
N PHE A 423 96.21 34.13 25.50
CA PHE A 423 96.64 35.46 25.94
C PHE A 423 97.38 35.42 27.29
N LEU A 424 96.87 34.65 28.27
CA LEU A 424 97.56 34.44 29.56
C LEU A 424 98.86 33.64 29.43
N ALA A 425 98.97 32.76 28.44
CA ALA A 425 100.21 32.03 28.13
C ALA A 425 101.27 32.93 27.47
N ALA A 426 100.86 33.96 26.73
CA ALA A 426 101.77 34.96 26.13
C ALA A 426 102.21 36.07 27.11
N LEU A 427 101.69 36.07 28.35
CA LEU A 427 102.07 36.97 29.45
C LEU A 427 102.96 36.29 30.52
N ARG A 428 103.51 35.11 30.20
CA ARG A 428 104.43 34.33 31.04
C ARG A 428 105.73 34.05 30.29
#